data_AF-A0A9E7PNE1-F1
#
_entry.id   AF-A0A9E7PNE1-F1
#
_cell.length_a   1.000
_cell.length_b   1.000
_cell.length_c   1.000
_cell.angle_alpha   90.00
_cell.angle_beta   90.00
_cell.angle_gamma   90.00
#
_symmetry.space_group_name_H-M   'P 1'
#
loop_
_entity.id
_entity.type
_entity.pdbx_description
1 polymer ?
#
loop_
_entity_poly.entity_id
_entity_poly.type
_entity_poly.pdbx_seq_one_letter_code
_entity_poly.pdbx_strand_id
1 'polypeptide(L)' 'MEDHILRMLYDGPMSKSLISKRLGKKTVTGQINRVIRQMLADKYIEYTVPEKPKSRIQQYRLTKEGKEKLDRQTPEK' A
#
# COMPACT_ATOMS: atom_id res chain seq x y z
N MET A 1 -9.76 -5.18 -1.30
CA MET A 1 -8.55 -5.24 -0.44
C MET A 1 -7.55 -4.18 -0.87
N GLU A 2 -7.27 -4.05 -2.17
CA GLU A 2 -6.45 -2.97 -2.73
C GLU A 2 -6.92 -1.57 -2.29
N ASP A 3 -8.23 -1.28 -2.39
CA ASP A 3 -8.76 0.04 -2.04
C ASP A 3 -8.56 0.39 -0.57
N HIS A 4 -8.71 -0.59 0.33
CA HIS A 4 -8.42 -0.40 1.75
C HIS A 4 -6.94 -0.08 1.98
N ILE A 5 -6.03 -0.72 1.23
CA ILE A 5 -4.60 -0.44 1.32
C ILE A 5 -4.30 0.96 0.76
N LEU A 6 -4.87 1.33 -0.39
CA LEU A 6 -4.73 2.68 -0.97
C LEU A 6 -5.23 3.75 0.01
N ARG A 7 -6.39 3.55 0.63
CA ARG A 7 -6.98 4.47 1.61
C ARG A 7 -6.15 4.57 2.88
N MET A 8 -5.55 3.48 3.35
CA MET A 8 -4.59 3.54 4.46
C MET A 8 -3.32 4.31 4.08
N LEU A 9 -2.81 4.12 2.86
CA LEU A 9 -1.62 4.81 2.37
C LEU A 9 -1.88 6.27 2.01
N TYR A 10 -3.14 6.65 1.82
CA TYR A 10 -3.58 8.03 1.65
C TYR A 10 -3.34 8.86 2.92
N ASP A 11 -3.61 8.28 4.10
CA ASP A 11 -3.40 8.94 5.40
C ASP A 11 -1.90 9.07 5.74
N GLY A 12 -1.04 8.24 5.15
CA GLY A 12 0.40 8.34 5.31
C GLY A 12 1.18 7.08 4.91
N PRO A 13 2.51 7.17 4.79
CA PRO A 13 3.34 6.03 4.43
C PRO A 13 3.32 4.94 5.50
N MET A 14 3.12 3.68 5.09
CA MET A 14 3.01 2.54 6.01
C MET A 14 3.87 1.36 5.58
N SER A 15 4.30 0.55 6.55
CA SER A 15 5.01 -0.71 6.29
C SER A 15 4.04 -1.87 6.05
N LYS A 16 4.50 -2.94 5.40
CA LYS A 16 3.71 -4.18 5.17
C LYS A 16 3.10 -4.74 6.44
N SER A 17 3.85 -4.75 7.53
CA SER A 17 3.38 -5.25 8.83
C SER A 17 2.26 -4.38 9.40
N LEU A 18 2.36 -3.05 9.24
CA LEU A 18 1.31 -2.13 9.68
C LEU A 18 0.05 -2.26 8.82
N ILE A 19 0.19 -2.40 7.50
CA ILE A 19 -0.92 -2.67 6.58
C ILE A 19 -1.64 -3.97 6.98
N SER A 20 -0.88 -5.04 7.23
CA SER A 20 -1.43 -6.31 7.72
C SER A 20 -2.19 -6.15 9.04
N LYS A 21 -1.61 -5.43 10.01
CA LYS A 21 -2.23 -5.16 11.30
C LYS A 21 -3.52 -4.35 11.17
N ARG A 22 -3.52 -3.30 10.32
CA ARG A 22 -4.70 -2.46 10.02
C ARG A 22 -5.80 -3.24 9.30
N LEU A 23 -5.44 -4.24 8.49
CA LEU A 23 -6.38 -5.18 7.88
C LEU A 23 -6.90 -6.26 8.86
N GLY A 24 -6.57 -6.16 10.16
CA GLY A 24 -6.99 -7.12 11.18
C GLY A 24 -6.31 -8.49 11.07
N LYS A 25 -5.19 -8.59 10.34
CA LYS A 25 -4.43 -9.83 10.20
C LYS A 25 -3.33 -9.89 11.26
N LYS A 26 -3.11 -11.10 11.80
CA LYS A 26 -2.04 -11.36 12.77
C LYS A 26 -0.65 -11.32 12.13
N THR A 27 -0.54 -11.67 10.85
CA THR A 27 0.72 -11.75 10.11
C THR A 27 0.55 -11.29 8.65
N VAL A 28 1.65 -10.90 8.02
CA VAL A 28 1.69 -10.55 6.60
C VAL A 28 1.42 -11.83 5.79
N THR A 29 0.25 -11.90 5.16
CA THR A 29 -0.14 -13.05 4.36
C THR A 29 0.46 -12.99 2.95
N GLY A 30 0.54 -14.13 2.28
CA GLY A 30 0.94 -14.19 0.87
C GLY A 30 0.06 -13.33 -0.04
N GLN A 31 -1.23 -13.21 0.29
CA GLN A 31 -2.18 -12.34 -0.42
C GLN A 31 -1.76 -10.86 -0.33
N ILE A 32 -1.39 -10.35 0.85
CA ILE A 32 -0.91 -8.97 1.01
C ILE A 32 0.36 -8.76 0.17
N ASN A 33 1.27 -9.72 0.17
CA ASN A 33 2.48 -9.63 -0.66
C ASN A 33 2.16 -9.58 -2.16
N ARG A 34 1.19 -10.37 -2.62
CA ARG A 34 0.74 -10.35 -4.02
C ARG A 34 0.12 -9.02 -4.39
N VAL A 35 -0.78 -8.50 -3.55
CA VAL A 35 -1.43 -7.20 -3.75
C VAL A 35 -0.39 -6.06 -3.78
N ILE A 36 0.51 -6.00 -2.80
CA ILE A 36 1.56 -4.96 -2.78
C ILE A 36 2.45 -5.02 -4.04
N ARG A 37 2.81 -6.23 -4.51
CA ARG A 37 3.58 -6.38 -5.75
C ARG A 37 2.81 -5.88 -6.97
N GLN A 38 1.51 -6.17 -7.04
CA GLN A 38 0.66 -5.69 -8.13
C GLN A 38 0.57 -4.16 -8.11
N MET A 39 0.30 -3.57 -6.95
CA MET A 39 0.21 -2.11 -6.80
C MET A 39 1.52 -1.38 -7.11
N LEU A 40 2.68 -2.00 -6.80
CA LEU A 40 3.99 -1.51 -7.21
C LEU A 40 4.18 -1.59 -8.73
N ALA A 41 3.75 -2.69 -9.36
CA ALA A 41 3.82 -2.87 -10.81
C ALA A 41 2.92 -1.87 -11.56
N ASP A 42 1.73 -1.65 -11.03
CA ASP A 42 0.76 -0.66 -11.53
C ASP A 42 1.10 0.78 -11.12
N LYS A 43 2.23 0.98 -10.44
CA LYS A 43 2.76 2.27 -9.95
C LYS A 43 1.81 3.06 -9.03
N TYR A 44 0.81 2.42 -8.44
CA TYR A 44 -0.07 3.07 -7.46
C TYR A 44 0.63 3.37 -6.13
N ILE A 45 1.66 2.60 -5.79
CA ILE A 45 2.46 2.79 -4.58
C ILE A 45 3.94 2.73 -4.93
N GLU A 46 4.78 3.38 -4.13
CA GLU A 46 6.22 3.40 -4.30
C GLU A 46 6.97 3.16 -2.99
N TYR A 47 8.25 2.83 -3.11
CA TYR A 47 9.15 2.67 -1.98
C TYR A 47 9.60 4.04 -1.46
N THR A 48 9.41 4.27 -0.17
CA THR A 48 9.93 5.48 0.51
C THR A 48 11.46 5.53 0.59
N VAL A 49 12.11 4.36 0.73
CA VAL A 49 13.57 4.23 0.79
C VAL A 49 14.07 3.40 -0.40
N PRO A 50 14.29 3.99 -1.58
CA PRO A 50 14.73 3.26 -2.76
C PRO A 50 16.17 2.73 -2.63
N GLU A 51 17.02 3.36 -1.83
CA GLU A 51 18.43 2.97 -1.66
C GLU A 51 18.62 1.64 -0.92
N LYS A 52 17.66 1.24 -0.08
CA LYS A 52 17.75 0.04 0.75
C LYS A 52 16.45 -0.77 0.70
N PRO A 53 16.13 -1.40 -0.45
CA PRO A 53 14.86 -2.10 -0.66
C PRO A 53 14.66 -3.31 0.26
N LYS A 54 15.74 -3.88 0.81
CA LYS A 54 15.70 -4.98 1.80
C LYS A 54 15.62 -4.48 3.25
N SER A 55 15.52 -3.17 3.47
CA SER A 55 15.53 -2.62 4.82
C SER A 55 14.27 -2.98 5.59
N ARG A 56 14.42 -3.33 6.88
CA ARG A 56 13.28 -3.58 7.78
C ARG A 56 12.41 -2.33 7.99
N ILE A 57 12.96 -1.14 7.77
CA ILE A 57 12.25 0.14 7.88
C ILE A 57 11.53 0.55 6.58
N GLN A 58 11.50 -0.31 5.55
CA GLN A 58 10.85 0.01 4.28
C GLN A 58 9.36 0.30 4.47
N GLN A 59 8.93 1.48 4.02
CA GLN A 59 7.52 1.86 3.93
C GLN A 59 7.10 2.05 2.47
N TYR A 60 5.79 1.96 2.26
CA TYR A 60 5.13 2.23 0.99
C TYR A 60 4.45 3.58 1.09
N ARG A 61 4.51 4.38 0.03
CA ARG A 61 3.79 5.65 -0.08
C ARG A 61 2.85 5.58 -1.29
N LEU A 62 1.72 6.25 -1.19
CA LEU A 62 0.79 6.43 -2.30
C LEU A 62 1.37 7.40 -3.34
N THR A 63 1.33 7.01 -4.61
CA THR A 63 1.72 7.88 -5.73
C THR A 63 0.54 8.71 -6.24
N LYS A 64 0.78 9.60 -7.20
CA LYS A 64 -0.29 10.33 -7.89
C LYS A 64 -1.29 9.39 -8.58
N GLU A 65 -0.79 8.35 -9.26
CA GLU A 65 -1.62 7.35 -9.95
C GLU A 65 -2.49 6.57 -8.96
N GLY A 66 -1.93 6.20 -7.80
CA GLY A 66 -2.69 5.55 -6.73
C GLY A 66 -3.79 6.45 -6.15
N LYS A 67 -3.53 7.76 -6.07
CA LYS A 67 -4.52 8.75 -5.63
C LYS A 67 -5.66 8.90 -6.64
N GLU A 68 -5.37 8.99 -7.93
CA GLU A 68 -6.39 9.03 -8.98
C GLU A 68 -7.22 7.74 -9.02
N LYS A 69 -6.58 6.58 -8.82
CA LYS A 69 -7.26 5.29 -8.73
C LYS A 69 -8.21 5.24 -7.54
N LEU A 70 -7.80 5.78 -6.39
CA LEU A 70 -8.66 5.88 -5.20
C LEU A 70 -9.85 6.81 -5.46
N ASP A 71 -9.60 7.97 -6.06
CA ASP A 71 -10.63 8.97 -6.38
C ASP A 71 -11.68 8.40 -7.35
N ARG A 72 -11.24 7.72 -8.42
CA ARG A 72 -12.13 7.03 -9.37
C ARG A 72 -12.96 5.90 -8.76
N GLN A 73 -12.48 5.30 -7.67
CA GLN A 73 -13.14 4.17 -7.01
C GLN A 73 -13.94 4.57 -5.78
N THR A 74 -13.94 5.85 -5.38
CA THR A 74 -14.78 6.34 -4.28
C THR A 74 -15.97 7.09 -4.87
N PRO A 75 -17.09 6.42 -5.23
CA PRO A 75 -18.37 7.10 -5.21
C PRO A 75 -18.72 7.28 -3.73
N GLU A 76 -18.32 8.41 -3.13
CA GLU A 76 -19.00 8.86 -1.92
C GLU A 76 -20.47 9.12 -2.29
N LYS A 77 -21.34 8.20 -1.87
CA LYS A 77 -22.75 8.44 -1.59
C LYS A 77 -23.08 7.84 -0.24
#